data_AF-A0A0Q8R228-F1
#
_entry.id   AF-A0A0Q8R228-F1
#
_cell.length_a   1.000
_cell.length_b   1.000
_cell.length_c   1.000
_cell.angle_alpha   90.00
_cell.angle_beta   90.00
_cell.angle_gamma   90.00
#
_symmetry.space_group_name_H-M   'P 1'
#
loop_
_entity.id
_entity.type
_entity.pdbx_description
1 polymer ?
#
loop_
_entity_poly.entity_id
_entity_poly.type
_entity_poly.pdbx_seq_one_letter_code
_entity_poly.pdbx_strand_id
1 'polypeptide(L)'
;MPASEAKDAIRFLQQEISMQIDRSEKGRIARSEANLDGPTHLGAIIVSSDEPDSGNGHAFRAVVEVYDDAGHQYEAEIQGAVQGAGNGGWTLARLSVVDAGPLPKGG
;
A
#
# COMPACT_ATOMS: atom_id res chain seq x y z
N MET A 1 15.54 0.64 12.75
CA MET A 1 14.46 1.65 12.84
C MET A 1 13.32 1.01 13.61
N PRO A 2 12.67 1.69 14.57
CA PRO A 2 11.45 1.16 15.18
C PRO A 2 10.41 0.87 14.08
N ALA A 3 9.62 -0.20 14.25
CA ALA A 3 8.48 -0.46 13.38
C ALA A 3 7.51 0.72 13.55
N SER A 4 7.11 1.35 12.44
CA SER A 4 6.13 2.44 12.48
C SER A 4 4.73 1.82 12.55
N GLU A 5 3.83 2.38 13.36
CA GLU A 5 2.47 1.86 13.50
C GLU A 5 1.72 1.87 12.16
N ALA A 6 2.00 2.86 11.30
CA ALA A 6 1.49 2.86 9.93
C ALA A 6 1.94 1.64 9.12
N LYS A 7 3.19 1.17 9.28
CA LYS A 7 3.68 -0.01 8.56
C LYS A 7 2.95 -1.27 8.99
N ASP A 8 2.69 -1.40 10.29
CA ASP A 8 1.94 -2.53 10.85
C ASP A 8 0.47 -2.50 10.40
N ALA A 9 -0.13 -1.31 10.36
CA ALA A 9 -1.47 -1.10 9.84
C ALA A 9 -1.58 -1.44 8.35
N ILE A 10 -0.63 -0.99 7.51
CA ILE A 10 -0.60 -1.31 6.08
C ILE A 10 -0.48 -2.83 5.88
N ARG A 11 0.37 -3.50 6.66
CA ARG A 11 0.49 -4.97 6.61
C ARG A 11 -0.81 -5.67 7.00
N PHE A 12 -1.47 -5.21 8.06
CA PHE A 12 -2.76 -5.74 8.50
C PHE A 12 -3.83 -5.57 7.40
N LEU A 13 -3.84 -4.41 6.73
CA LEU A 13 -4.80 -4.02 5.71
C LEU A 13 -4.37 -4.39 4.28
N GLN A 14 -3.38 -5.28 4.10
CA GLN A 14 -2.72 -5.45 2.78
C GLN A 14 -3.70 -5.74 1.63
N GLN A 15 -4.72 -6.57 1.88
CA GLN A 15 -5.69 -6.96 0.86
C GLN A 15 -6.58 -5.77 0.47
N GLU A 16 -7.01 -4.99 1.46
CA GLU A 16 -7.83 -3.80 1.21
C GLU A 16 -7.04 -2.74 0.45
N ILE A 17 -5.79 -2.50 0.86
CA ILE A 17 -4.90 -1.53 0.23
C ILE A 17 -4.54 -1.95 -1.21
N SER A 18 -4.14 -3.19 -1.44
CA SER A 18 -3.81 -3.66 -2.80
C SER A 18 -5.00 -3.55 -3.75
N MET A 19 -6.20 -3.93 -3.29
CA MET A 19 -7.43 -3.76 -4.07
C MET A 19 -7.74 -2.28 -4.38
N GLN A 20 -7.53 -1.36 -3.43
CA GLN A 20 -7.78 0.05 -3.68
C GLN A 20 -6.75 0.66 -4.64
N ILE A 21 -5.48 0.25 -4.56
CA ILE A 21 -4.45 0.65 -5.54
C ILE A 21 -4.86 0.16 -6.92
N ASP A 22 -5.18 -1.13 -7.07
CA ASP A 22 -5.59 -1.75 -8.33
C ASP A 22 -6.88 -1.15 -8.92
N ARG A 23 -7.74 -0.55 -8.10
CA ARG A 23 -8.95 0.15 -8.58
C ARG A 23 -8.71 1.60 -9.00
N SER A 24 -7.60 2.20 -8.57
CA SER A 24 -7.22 3.55 -8.97
C SER A 24 -6.84 3.59 -10.45
N GLU A 25 -6.97 4.74 -11.11
CA GLU A 25 -6.53 4.89 -12.50
C GLU A 25 -5.04 4.58 -12.67
N LYS A 26 -4.19 5.15 -11.80
CA LYS A 26 -2.74 4.94 -11.85
C LYS A 26 -2.35 3.49 -11.61
N GLY A 27 -2.94 2.84 -10.60
CA GLY A 27 -2.67 1.44 -10.30
C GLY A 27 -3.11 0.50 -11.44
N ARG A 28 -4.27 0.75 -12.08
CA ARG A 28 -4.69 -0.04 -13.25
C ARG A 28 -3.70 0.07 -14.42
N ILE A 29 -3.19 1.27 -14.69
CA ILE A 29 -2.20 1.49 -15.75
C ILE A 29 -0.91 0.76 -15.41
N ALA A 30 -0.35 0.99 -14.21
CA ALA A 30 0.88 0.33 -13.76
C ALA A 30 0.76 -1.20 -13.76
N ARG A 31 -0.38 -1.72 -13.29
CA ARG A 31 -0.71 -3.15 -13.31
C ARG A 31 -0.68 -3.72 -14.74
N SER A 32 -1.30 -3.01 -15.69
CA SER A 32 -1.33 -3.41 -17.09
C SER A 32 0.07 -3.37 -17.71
N GLU A 33 0.86 -2.33 -17.43
CA GLU A 33 2.22 -2.18 -17.98
C GLU A 33 3.20 -3.20 -17.41
N ALA A 34 3.07 -3.54 -16.13
CA ALA A 34 3.86 -4.57 -15.48
C ALA A 34 3.41 -6.00 -15.84
N ASN A 35 2.29 -6.16 -16.55
CA ASN A 35 1.68 -7.44 -16.92
C ASN A 35 1.26 -8.30 -15.71
N LEU A 36 0.77 -7.68 -14.64
CA LEU A 36 0.27 -8.45 -13.49
C LEU A 36 -1.04 -9.14 -13.81
N ASP A 37 -1.10 -10.43 -13.56
CA ASP A 37 -2.29 -11.25 -13.71
C ASP A 37 -2.70 -11.89 -12.38
N GLY A 38 -4.00 -12.01 -12.13
CA GLY A 38 -4.53 -12.63 -10.91
C GLY A 38 -4.37 -11.81 -9.62
N PRO A 39 -4.39 -12.48 -8.44
CA PRO A 39 -4.34 -11.84 -7.13
C PRO A 39 -3.04 -11.05 -6.90
N THR A 40 -3.14 -9.96 -6.15
CA THR A 40 -2.01 -9.08 -5.80
C THR A 40 -1.65 -9.15 -4.34
N HIS A 41 -0.35 -9.05 -4.05
CA HIS A 41 0.24 -9.05 -2.72
C HIS A 41 1.07 -7.78 -2.52
N LEU A 42 1.32 -7.41 -1.25
CA LEU A 42 2.21 -6.29 -0.91
C LEU A 42 3.60 -6.81 -0.52
N GLY A 43 4.62 -6.40 -1.29
CA GLY A 43 6.02 -6.74 -1.11
C GLY A 43 6.70 -5.81 -0.11
N ALA A 44 7.70 -5.05 -0.57
CA ALA A 44 8.32 -3.98 0.20
C ALA A 44 7.30 -2.90 0.62
N ILE A 45 7.44 -2.40 1.85
CA ILE A 45 6.67 -1.26 2.37
C ILE A 45 7.66 -0.30 3.03
N ILE A 46 7.77 0.90 2.46
CA ILE A 46 8.63 1.98 2.91
C ILE A 46 7.73 3.15 3.30
N VAL A 47 7.58 3.37 4.61
CA VAL A 47 6.81 4.50 5.13
C VAL A 47 7.72 5.74 5.16
N SER A 48 7.37 6.76 4.39
CA SER A 48 8.12 8.02 4.28
C SER A 48 7.66 9.08 5.28
N SER A 49 6.40 9.03 5.71
CA SER A 49 5.88 9.82 6.83
C SER A 49 4.83 9.04 7.61
N ASP A 50 4.85 9.20 8.94
CA ASP A 50 3.89 8.62 9.89
C ASP A 50 3.63 9.68 10.96
N GLU A 51 2.43 10.25 10.94
CA GLU A 51 2.01 11.31 11.86
C GLU A 51 0.76 10.85 12.60
N PRO A 52 0.74 10.92 13.96
CA PRO A 52 -0.47 10.70 14.71
C PRO A 52 -1.60 11.63 14.22
N ASP A 53 -2.76 11.04 13.96
CA ASP A 53 -4.01 11.75 13.69
C ASP A 53 -4.86 11.75 14.97
N SER A 54 -5.95 12.51 14.98
CA SER A 54 -6.87 12.59 16.09
C SER A 54 -7.32 11.20 16.60
N GLY A 55 -7.16 10.98 17.91
CA GLY A 55 -7.47 9.70 18.56
C GLY A 55 -6.35 8.67 18.39
N ASN A 56 -6.72 7.43 18.06
CA ASN A 56 -5.81 6.31 17.82
C ASN A 56 -5.56 6.11 16.31
N GLY A 57 -5.36 7.21 15.60
CA GLY A 57 -5.24 7.23 14.14
C GLY A 57 -3.83 7.61 13.69
N HIS A 58 -3.48 7.19 12.48
CA HIS A 58 -2.20 7.54 11.85
C HIS A 58 -2.42 7.99 10.41
N ALA A 59 -1.93 9.17 10.08
CA ALA A 59 -1.79 9.63 8.70
C ALA A 59 -0.44 9.18 8.17
N PHE A 60 -0.42 8.62 6.96
CA PHE A 60 0.80 8.05 6.41
C PHE A 60 1.01 8.43 4.94
N ARG A 61 2.29 8.42 4.55
CA ARG A 61 2.74 8.35 3.17
C ARG A 61 3.72 7.19 3.05
N ALA A 62 3.54 6.36 2.04
CA ALA A 62 4.35 5.17 1.86
C ALA A 62 4.54 4.84 0.37
N VAL A 63 5.67 4.22 0.06
CA VAL A 63 5.87 3.50 -1.20
C VAL A 63 5.69 2.01 -0.91
N VAL A 64 4.87 1.36 -1.72
CA VAL A 64 4.59 -0.08 -1.62
C VAL A 64 4.90 -0.76 -2.95
N GLU A 65 5.44 -1.96 -2.86
CA GLU A 65 5.58 -2.87 -3.99
C GLU A 65 4.35 -3.76 -4.07
N VAL A 66 3.79 -3.89 -5.27
CA VAL A 66 2.65 -4.77 -5.56
C VAL A 66 3.11 -5.82 -6.55
N TYR A 67 2.86 -7.10 -6.25
CA TYR A 67 3.31 -8.21 -7.10
C TYR A 67 2.25 -9.30 -7.24
N ASP A 68 2.34 -10.08 -8.32
CA ASP A 68 1.56 -11.30 -8.56
C ASP A 68 2.37 -12.57 -8.27
N ASP A 69 1.72 -13.74 -8.30
CA ASP A 69 2.37 -15.03 -8.05
C ASP A 69 3.42 -15.41 -9.12
N ALA A 70 3.41 -14.74 -10.29
CA ALA A 70 4.37 -14.92 -11.37
C ALA A 70 5.61 -14.03 -11.22
N GLY A 71 5.66 -13.17 -10.18
CA GLY A 71 6.76 -12.26 -9.91
C GLY A 71 6.75 -11.00 -10.78
N HIS A 72 5.64 -10.69 -11.46
CA HIS A 72 5.44 -9.38 -12.05
C HIS A 72 5.14 -8.38 -10.95
N GLN A 73 5.73 -7.19 -11.04
CA GLN A 73 5.64 -6.21 -9.97
C GLN A 73 5.62 -4.77 -10.48
N TYR A 74 4.95 -3.92 -9.72
CA TYR A 74 4.95 -2.47 -9.88
C TYR A 74 5.07 -1.80 -8.51
N GLU A 75 5.49 -0.55 -8.49
CA GLU A 75 5.50 0.26 -7.27
C GLU A 75 4.34 1.25 -7.27
N ALA A 76 3.80 1.54 -6.09
CA ALA A 76 2.80 2.57 -5.89
C ALA A 76 3.20 3.44 -4.70
N GLU A 77 3.16 4.76 -4.91
CA GLU A 77 3.16 5.72 -3.82
C GLU A 77 1.73 5.97 -3.36
N ILE A 78 1.48 5.73 -2.08
CA ILE A 78 0.18 5.90 -1.44
C ILE A 78 0.25 6.90 -0.30
N GLN A 79 -0.84 7.63 -0.14
CA GLN A 79 -1.09 8.48 1.02
C GLN A 79 -2.45 8.12 1.60
N GLY A 80 -2.52 7.97 2.91
CA GLY A 80 -3.76 7.54 3.57
C GLY A 80 -3.85 7.91 5.03
N ALA A 81 -4.90 7.43 5.65
CA ALA A 81 -5.05 7.41 7.10
C ALA A 81 -5.68 6.09 7.55
N VAL A 82 -5.20 5.58 8.69
CA VAL A 82 -5.72 4.41 9.37
C VAL A 82 -6.22 4.78 10.76
N GLN A 83 -7.17 4.01 11.27
CA GLN A 83 -7.66 4.13 12.65
C GLN A 83 -7.49 2.78 13.35
N GLY A 84 -6.94 2.77 14.56
CA GLY A 84 -6.92 1.57 15.37
C GLY A 84 -8.31 1.26 15.95
N ALA A 85 -8.77 0.03 15.77
CA ALA A 85 -10.10 -0.44 16.18
C ALA A 85 -10.20 -0.81 17.68
N GLY A 86 -9.17 -0.52 18.49
CA GLY A 86 -9.12 -0.74 19.94
C GLY A 86 -8.92 -2.20 20.37
N ASN A 87 -9.14 -3.18 19.49
CA ASN A 87 -8.91 -4.61 19.72
C ASN A 87 -7.60 -5.14 19.11
N GLY A 88 -6.64 -4.24 18.82
CA GLY A 88 -5.41 -4.57 18.08
C GLY A 88 -5.59 -4.67 16.56
N GLY A 89 -6.80 -4.40 16.04
CA GLY A 89 -7.06 -4.29 14.60
C GLY A 89 -6.92 -2.87 14.07
N TRP A 90 -6.83 -2.76 12.75
CA TRP A 90 -6.77 -1.50 12.00
C TRP A 90 -7.93 -1.40 11.01
N THR A 91 -8.36 -0.18 10.71
CA THR A 91 -9.30 0.13 9.62
C THR A 91 -8.73 1.23 8.73
N LEU A 92 -9.00 1.13 7.43
CA LEU A 92 -8.61 2.15 6.46
C LEU A 92 -9.65 3.28 6.46
N ALA A 93 -9.26 4.48 6.90
CA ALA A 93 -10.15 5.64 6.89
C ALA A 93 -10.18 6.33 5.51
N ARG A 94 -9.00 6.45 4.87
CA ARG A 94 -8.86 6.95 3.49
C ARG A 94 -7.58 6.44 2.85
N LEU A 95 -7.60 6.34 1.53
CA LEU A 95 -6.43 6.05 0.71
C LEU A 95 -6.49 6.82 -0.60
N SER A 96 -5.35 7.32 -1.04
CA SER A 96 -5.15 7.93 -2.36
C SER A 96 -3.84 7.40 -2.95
N VAL A 97 -3.87 7.09 -4.25
CA VAL A 97 -2.67 6.72 -5.00
C VAL A 97 -2.06 7.98 -5.61
N VAL A 98 -0.91 8.37 -5.06
CA VAL A 98 -0.15 9.54 -5.48
C VAL A 98 0.47 9.26 -6.85
N ASP A 99 1.20 8.15 -6.94
CA ASP A 99 1.89 7.71 -8.16
C ASP A 99 1.92 6.17 -8.25
N ALA A 100 2.09 5.62 -9.44
CA ALA A 100 2.32 4.19 -9.63
C ALA A 100 3.02 3.92 -10.97
N GLY A 101 3.94 2.96 -11.00
CA GLY A 101 4.68 2.61 -12.22
C GLY A 101 5.25 1.20 -12.20
N PRO A 102 5.40 0.54 -13.36
CA PRO A 102 5.99 -0.78 -13.46
C PRO A 102 7.44 -0.75 -13.00
N LEU A 103 7.84 -1.74 -12.21
CA LEU A 103 9.25 -1.91 -11.88
C LEU A 103 9.96 -2.65 -13.01
N PRO A 104 11.23 -2.32 -13.32
CA PRO A 104 12.03 -3.12 -14.23
C PRO A 104 12.04 -4.57 -13.74
N LYS A 105 11.87 -5.53 -14.64
CA LYS A 105 12.14 -6.94 -14.32
C LYS A 105 13.58 -7.00 -13.82
N GLY A 106 13.77 -7.37 -12.56
CA GLY A 106 15.07 -7.32 -11.88
C GLY A 106 16.16 -7.94 -12.74
N GLY A 107 17.30 -7.25 -12.84
CA GLY A 107 18.51 -7.70 -13.52
C GLY A 107 19.33 -8.69 -12.70
#